data_AF-A0A8S3EZY0-F1
#
_entry.id   AF-A0A8S3EZY0-F1
#
_cell.length_a   1.000
_cell.length_b   1.000
_cell.length_c   1.000
_cell.angle_alpha   90.00
_cell.angle_beta   90.00
_cell.angle_gamma   90.00
#
_symmetry.space_group_name_H-M   'P 1'
#
loop_
_entity.id
_entity.type
_entity.pdbx_description
1 polymer ?
#
loop_
_entity_poly.entity_id
_entity_poly.type
_entity_poly.pdbx_seq_one_letter_code
_entity_poly.pdbx_strand_id
1 'polypeptide(L)' 'TKPTFVPLRGCSVDIHPNARWKQNGLTVSGGNGQGNGINQLSYPCGLYVDDDQTVYVADQSNHRIV' A
#
# COMPACT_ATOMS: atom_id res chain seq x y z
N THR A 1 -12.55 -12.98 26.84
CA THR A 1 -11.45 -13.98 26.88
C THR A 1 -10.29 -13.42 26.09
N LYS A 2 -9.11 -13.28 26.72
CA LYS A 2 -7.91 -12.70 26.08
C LYS A 2 -7.40 -13.71 25.02
N PRO A 3 -7.20 -13.33 23.76
CA PRO A 3 -6.64 -14.27 22.79
C PRO A 3 -5.20 -14.58 23.18
N THR A 4 -4.90 -15.86 23.36
CA THR A 4 -3.54 -16.36 23.52
C THR A 4 -2.86 -16.30 22.16
N PHE A 5 -1.88 -15.41 22.02
CA PHE A 5 -1.03 -15.32 20.85
C PHE A 5 0.07 -16.38 20.94
N VAL A 6 0.18 -17.25 19.94
CA VAL A 6 1.28 -18.21 19.80
C VAL A 6 2.35 -17.53 18.95
N PRO A 7 3.62 -17.44 19.39
CA PRO A 7 4.63 -16.74 18.62
C PRO A 7 5.00 -17.59 17.41
N LEU A 8 4.66 -17.11 16.21
CA LEU A 8 5.13 -17.72 14.97
C LEU A 8 6.61 -17.36 14.81
N ARG A 9 7.49 -18.37 14.97
CA ARG A 9 8.89 -18.25 14.55
C ARG A 9 8.92 -18.23 13.04
N GLY A 10 9.20 -17.07 12.46
CA GLY A 10 9.40 -16.87 11.02
C GLY A 10 9.10 -15.43 10.66
N CYS A 11 9.85 -14.85 9.73
CA CYS A 11 9.68 -13.47 9.26
C CYS A 11 8.39 -13.27 8.44
N SER A 12 7.25 -13.70 8.96
CA SER A 12 5.92 -13.45 8.41
C SER A 12 5.28 -12.29 9.17
N VAL A 13 4.80 -11.29 8.43
CA VAL A 13 4.01 -10.20 9.01
C VAL A 13 2.69 -10.78 9.50
N ASP A 14 2.47 -10.80 10.81
CA ASP A 14 1.22 -11.25 11.42
C ASP A 14 0.11 -10.22 11.19
N ILE A 15 -0.59 -10.32 10.05
CA ILE A 15 -1.81 -9.54 9.82
C ILE A 15 -2.94 -10.20 10.60
N HIS A 16 -3.25 -9.66 11.76
CA HIS A 16 -4.31 -10.16 12.62
C HIS A 16 -5.66 -10.19 11.86
N PRO A 17 -6.54 -11.19 12.07
CA PRO A 17 -7.80 -11.32 11.32
C PRO A 17 -8.80 -10.18 11.54
N ASN A 18 -8.57 -9.32 12.54
CA ASN A 18 -9.31 -8.07 12.74
C ASN A 18 -8.51 -6.82 12.38
N ALA A 19 -7.34 -6.98 11.74
CA ALA A 19 -6.53 -5.87 11.29
C ALA A 19 -7.37 -5.03 10.34
N ARG A 20 -7.55 -3.77 10.73
CA ARG A 20 -8.19 -2.76 9.89
C ARG A 20 -7.11 -1.76 9.52
N TRP A 21 -7.09 -1.36 8.26
CA TRP A 21 -6.34 -0.19 7.85
C TRP A 21 -6.76 0.99 8.73
N LYS A 22 -5.80 1.83 9.10
CA LYS A 22 -6.11 3.09 9.78
C LYS A 22 -7.13 3.85 8.93
N GLN A 23 -8.32 4.10 9.48
CA GLN A 23 -9.40 4.78 8.75
C GLN A 23 -9.04 6.23 8.37
N ASN A 24 -8.01 6.79 8.98
CA ASN A 24 -7.42 8.09 8.67
C ASN A 24 -6.12 7.99 7.84
N GLY A 25 -5.97 6.93 7.04
CA GLY A 25 -4.87 6.82 6.08
C GLY A 25 -4.86 8.01 5.11
N LEU A 26 -3.66 8.49 4.77
CA LEU A 26 -3.47 9.50 3.74
C LEU A 26 -3.35 8.80 2.39
N THR A 27 -4.19 9.17 1.43
CA THR A 27 -4.01 8.78 0.04
C THR A 27 -2.83 9.56 -0.54
N VAL A 28 -1.71 8.87 -0.78
CA VAL A 28 -0.49 9.47 -1.33
C VAL A 28 -0.47 9.49 -2.86
N SER A 29 -1.21 8.57 -3.51
CA SER A 29 -1.34 8.51 -4.96
C SER A 29 -2.68 7.88 -5.36
N GLY A 30 -3.22 8.31 -6.51
CA GLY A 30 -4.52 7.85 -7.01
C GLY A 30 -5.73 8.35 -6.20
N GLY A 31 -6.76 7.52 -6.09
CA GLY A 31 -8.00 7.82 -5.36
C GLY A 31 -9.07 8.61 -6.15
N ASN A 32 -8.76 9.05 -7.38
CA ASN A 32 -9.69 9.83 -8.22
C ASN A 32 -9.98 9.16 -9.57
N GLY A 33 -10.07 7.82 -9.55
CA GLY A 33 -10.30 7.01 -10.75
C GLY A 33 -9.09 6.92 -11.67
N GLN A 34 -9.30 6.28 -12.82
CA GLN A 34 -8.27 6.09 -13.83
C GLN A 34 -8.02 7.39 -14.60
N GLY A 35 -6.75 7.75 -14.82
CA GLY A 35 -6.37 8.93 -15.60
C GLY A 35 -4.90 9.30 -15.47
N ASN A 36 -4.53 10.47 -16.00
CA ASN A 36 -3.15 10.98 -16.03
C ASN A 36 -2.91 12.19 -15.11
N GLY A 37 -3.93 12.60 -14.35
CA GLY A 37 -3.81 13.66 -13.35
C GLY A 37 -2.83 13.32 -12.22
N ILE A 38 -2.44 14.33 -11.44
CA ILE A 38 -1.49 14.18 -10.32
C ILE A 38 -2.01 13.24 -9.21
N ASN A 39 -3.34 13.11 -9.11
CA ASN A 39 -4.05 12.28 -8.14
C ASN A 39 -4.79 11.11 -8.83
N GLN A 40 -4.33 10.69 -10.01
CA GLN A 40 -4.87 9.57 -10.78
C GLN A 40 -3.75 8.61 -11.19
N LEU A 41 -4.11 7.37 -11.44
CA LEU A 41 -3.20 6.33 -11.95
C LEU A 41 -3.88 5.64 -13.15
N SER A 42 -3.10 5.03 -14.04
CA SER A 42 -3.57 4.29 -15.21
C SER A 42 -2.81 2.98 -15.35
N TYR A 43 -3.51 1.87 -15.06
CA TYR A 43 -2.97 0.50 -15.03
C TYR A 43 -1.65 0.38 -14.24
N PRO A 44 -1.59 0.80 -12.96
CA PRO A 44 -0.38 0.63 -12.17
C PRO A 44 -0.04 -0.86 -11.99
N CYS A 45 1.23 -1.23 -12.16
CA CYS A 45 1.66 -2.64 -12.19
C CYS A 45 2.68 -3.02 -11.12
N GLY A 46 3.19 -2.06 -10.34
CA GLY A 46 4.18 -2.31 -9.31
C GLY A 46 4.21 -1.23 -8.23
N LEU A 47 4.62 -1.64 -7.03
CA LEU A 47 4.82 -0.78 -5.87
C LEU A 47 6.12 -1.17 -5.15
N TYR A 48 6.92 -0.17 -4.79
CA TYR A 48 8.14 -0.31 -4.00
C TYR A 48 8.16 0.74 -2.90
N VAL A 49 8.76 0.40 -1.75
CA VAL A 49 8.97 1.31 -0.63
C VAL A 49 10.44 1.26 -0.26
N ASP A 50 11.10 2.42 -0.21
CA ASP A 50 12.51 2.50 0.19
C ASP A 50 12.68 2.65 1.72
N ASP A 51 13.94 2.72 2.17
CA ASP A 51 14.29 2.85 3.58
C ASP A 51 13.85 4.20 4.18
N ASP A 52 13.66 5.22 3.34
CA ASP A 52 13.16 6.55 3.73
C ASP A 52 11.61 6.61 3.76
N GLN A 53 10.93 5.46 3.57
CA GLN A 53 9.47 5.33 3.51
C GLN A 53 8.84 6.07 2.32
N THR A 54 9.61 6.32 1.26
CA THR A 54 9.09 6.82 -0.01
C THR A 54 8.41 5.68 -0.76
N VAL A 55 7.17 5.91 -1.18
CA VAL A 55 6.39 4.95 -1.97
C VAL A 55 6.55 5.30 -3.44
N TYR A 56 7.01 4.32 -4.22
CA TYR A 56 7.12 4.41 -5.67
C TYR A 56 6.08 3.53 -6.33
N VAL A 57 5.35 4.08 -7.29
CA VAL A 57 4.33 3.34 -8.06
C VAL A 57 4.68 3.36 -9.54
N ALA A 58 4.76 2.18 -10.16
CA ALA A 58 4.91 2.05 -11.60
C ALA A 58 3.55 2.25 -12.29
N ASP A 59 3.28 3.47 -12.75
CA ASP A 59 2.03 3.90 -13.39
C ASP A 59 2.08 3.60 -14.90
N GLN A 60 1.91 2.32 -15.24
CA GLN A 60 2.33 1.71 -16.51
C GLN A 60 1.79 2.45 -17.74
N SER A 61 0.49 2.71 -17.82
CA SER A 61 -0.11 3.33 -19.01
C SER A 61 0.12 4.83 -19.10
N ASN A 62 0.59 5.46 -18.03
CA ASN A 62 1.06 6.84 -18.05
C ASN A 62 2.58 6.94 -18.26
N HIS A 63 3.29 5.81 -18.37
CA HIS A 63 4.73 5.74 -18.58
C HIS A 63 5.55 6.57 -17.56
N ARG A 64 5.13 6.55 -16.29
CA ARG A 64 5.79 7.31 -15.22
C ARG A 64 5.96 6.49 -13.94
N ILE A 65 6.85 6.96 -13.08
CA ILE A 65 6.90 6.57 -11.66
C ILE A 65 6.26 7.70 -10.86
N VAL A 66 5.30 7.35 -10.00
CA VAL A 66 4.69 8.26 -9.01
C VAL A 66 5.37 8.09 -7.67
#